data_AF-A0A9E0XJ76-F1
#
_entry.id   AF-A0A9E0XJ76-F1
#
_cell.length_a   1.000
_cell.length_b   1.000
_cell.length_c   1.000
_cell.angle_alpha   90.00
_cell.angle_beta   90.00
_cell.angle_gamma   90.00
#
_symmetry.space_group_name_H-M   'P 1'
#
loop_
_entity.id
_entity.type
_entity.pdbx_description
1 polymer ?
#
loop_
_entity_poly.entity_id
_entity_poly.type
_entity_poly.pdbx_seq_one_letter_code
_entity_poly.pdbx_strand_id
1 'polypeptide(L)'
;MLATVALGMAAMLLIAWLGYQFSGRQPQTVALDLGISFIRVFVPVLGVLQIQDFVAREVERRLIFTSLTYPRSRSIFLLARYAAVLFLTAVTMIIFTAVLAILVKSLGGTYQQGTPVNLGGQLATSTLFSIGDAMVVIAFATFLAVVATVPNLVFLVSIGFMVVARSLSGVIQLLYADNTLVTAAEHYRAGLEWLRYLVPDLGMLDLRRAALYDQAGLLPDPLWPLIGMPLAYAVLLLALGCWKFERRQFS
;
A
#
# COMPACT_ATOMS: atom_id res chain seq x y z
N MET A 1 -18.96 -5.72 -0.44
CA MET A 1 -17.59 -5.82 0.11
C MET A 1 -17.07 -7.26 0.13
N LEU A 2 -17.71 -8.21 0.82
CA LEU A 2 -17.29 -9.62 0.80
C LEU A 2 -17.17 -10.22 -0.61
N ALA A 3 -18.17 -9.97 -1.47
CA ALA A 3 -18.11 -10.38 -2.88
C ALA A 3 -16.90 -9.80 -3.64
N THR A 4 -16.54 -8.53 -3.37
CA THR A 4 -15.39 -7.85 -3.98
C THR A 4 -14.07 -8.47 -3.51
N VAL A 5 -13.96 -8.81 -2.22
CA VAL A 5 -12.79 -9.50 -1.66
C VAL A 5 -12.65 -10.89 -2.26
N ALA A 6 -13.74 -11.67 -2.34
CA ALA A 6 -13.74 -13.00 -2.93
C ALA A 6 -13.36 -12.97 -4.42
N LEU A 7 -13.94 -12.05 -5.20
CA LEU A 7 -13.61 -11.86 -6.61
C LEU A 7 -12.15 -11.45 -6.78
N GLY A 8 -11.66 -10.51 -5.95
CA GLY A 8 -10.26 -10.12 -5.93
C GLY A 8 -9.31 -11.29 -5.64
N MET A 9 -9.68 -12.16 -4.69
CA MET A 9 -8.90 -13.34 -4.36
C MET A 9 -8.89 -14.36 -5.52
N ALA A 10 -10.04 -14.58 -6.16
CA ALA A 10 -10.13 -15.43 -7.35
C ALA A 10 -9.30 -14.86 -8.51
N ALA A 11 -9.34 -13.54 -8.74
CA ALA A 11 -8.54 -12.88 -9.75
C ALA A 11 -7.03 -13.01 -9.46
N MET A 12 -6.62 -12.82 -8.20
CA MET A 12 -5.22 -13.03 -7.79
C MET A 12 -4.75 -14.46 -8.08
N LEU A 13 -5.56 -15.46 -7.71
CA LEU A 13 -5.25 -16.88 -7.96
C LEU A 13 -5.13 -17.17 -9.45
N LEU A 14 -6.06 -16.64 -10.26
CA LEU A 14 -6.05 -16.80 -11.72
C LEU A 14 -4.78 -16.18 -12.32
N ILE A 15 -4.44 -14.95 -11.95
CA ILE A 15 -3.26 -14.25 -12.47
C ILE A 15 -1.97 -14.99 -12.08
N ALA A 16 -1.84 -15.43 -10.83
CA ALA A 16 -0.69 -16.19 -10.37
C ALA A 16 -0.57 -17.54 -11.08
N TRP A 17 -1.69 -18.24 -11.29
CA TRP A 17 -1.73 -19.49 -12.03
C TRP A 17 -1.38 -19.33 -13.51
N LEU A 18 -1.90 -18.29 -14.17
CA LEU A 18 -1.52 -17.97 -15.55
C LEU A 18 -0.03 -17.64 -15.63
N GLY A 19 0.49 -16.84 -14.71
CA GLY A 19 1.91 -16.50 -14.61
C GLY A 19 2.83 -17.71 -14.49
N TYR A 20 2.42 -18.72 -13.72
CA TYR A 20 3.12 -19.99 -13.61
C TYR A 20 3.30 -20.67 -14.97
N GLN A 21 2.26 -20.66 -15.81
CA GLN A 21 2.28 -21.33 -17.12
C GLN A 21 3.16 -20.64 -18.17
N PHE A 22 3.42 -19.33 -18.02
CA PHE A 22 4.20 -18.56 -19.00
C PHE A 22 5.72 -18.65 -18.80
N SER A 23 6.22 -19.17 -17.67
CA SER A 23 7.66 -19.15 -17.34
C SER A 23 8.30 -20.54 -17.38
N GLY A 24 9.16 -20.77 -18.38
CA GLY A 24 9.82 -22.08 -18.57
C GLY A 24 11.02 -22.35 -17.66
N ARG A 25 11.57 -21.35 -16.96
CA ARG A 25 12.80 -21.49 -16.14
C ARG A 25 12.58 -21.26 -14.65
N GLN A 26 11.63 -20.40 -14.28
CA GLN A 26 11.34 -20.02 -12.88
C GLN A 26 9.82 -19.84 -12.67
N PRO A 27 9.00 -20.89 -12.85
CA PRO A 27 7.54 -20.77 -12.86
C PRO A 27 6.96 -20.32 -11.53
N GLN A 28 7.50 -20.80 -10.39
CA GLN A 28 7.00 -20.39 -9.07
C GLN A 28 7.36 -18.94 -8.73
N THR A 29 8.54 -18.47 -9.15
CA THR A 29 8.99 -17.09 -8.89
C THR A 29 8.09 -16.10 -9.60
N VAL A 30 7.73 -16.36 -10.87
CA VAL A 30 6.82 -15.51 -11.64
C VAL A 30 5.40 -15.53 -11.05
N ALA A 31 4.90 -16.69 -10.66
CA ALA A 31 3.60 -16.80 -9.99
C ALA A 31 3.54 -16.00 -8.69
N LEU A 32 4.58 -16.09 -7.87
CA LEU A 32 4.70 -15.37 -6.60
C LEU A 32 4.80 -13.85 -6.82
N ASP A 33 5.63 -13.39 -7.78
CA ASP A 33 5.81 -11.96 -8.03
C ASP A 33 4.54 -11.29 -8.57
N LEU A 34 3.83 -11.94 -9.49
CA LEU A 34 2.55 -11.42 -9.99
C LEU A 34 1.48 -11.40 -8.90
N GLY A 35 1.44 -12.44 -8.06
CA GLY A 35 0.55 -12.48 -6.91
C GLY A 35 0.83 -11.37 -5.90
N ILE A 36 2.09 -11.16 -5.51
CA ILE A 36 2.49 -10.08 -4.60
C ILE A 36 2.19 -8.71 -5.22
N SER A 37 2.47 -8.53 -6.52
CA SER A 37 2.11 -7.30 -7.25
C SER A 37 0.62 -7.00 -7.16
N PHE A 38 -0.22 -8.01 -7.41
CA PHE A 38 -1.67 -7.87 -7.32
C PHE A 38 -2.09 -7.47 -5.90
N ILE A 39 -1.58 -8.16 -4.87
CA ILE A 39 -1.90 -7.89 -3.46
C ILE A 39 -1.54 -6.44 -3.11
N ARG A 40 -0.33 -6.01 -3.46
CA ARG A 40 0.16 -4.66 -3.13
C ARG A 40 -0.65 -3.57 -3.81
N VAL A 41 -1.24 -3.81 -4.98
CA VAL A 41 -2.11 -2.81 -5.63
C VAL A 41 -3.55 -2.91 -5.14
N PHE A 42 -4.13 -4.10 -5.20
CA PHE A 42 -5.56 -4.31 -4.98
C PHE A 42 -5.99 -4.11 -3.53
N VAL A 43 -5.23 -4.63 -2.55
CA VAL A 43 -5.64 -4.58 -1.14
C VAL A 43 -5.64 -3.15 -0.58
N PRO A 44 -4.62 -2.29 -0.83
CA PRO A 44 -4.69 -0.88 -0.43
C PRO A 44 -5.81 -0.11 -1.12
N VAL A 45 -6.12 -0.41 -2.39
CA VAL A 45 -7.27 0.18 -3.11
C VAL A 45 -8.59 -0.17 -2.41
N LEU A 46 -8.75 -1.41 -1.92
CA LEU A 46 -9.90 -1.76 -1.08
C LEU A 46 -9.94 -0.97 0.23
N GLY A 47 -8.79 -0.71 0.85
CA GLY A 47 -8.68 0.14 2.04
C GLY A 47 -9.12 1.58 1.77
N VAL A 48 -8.71 2.16 0.63
CA VAL A 48 -9.14 3.50 0.20
C VAL A 48 -10.65 3.54 -0.03
N LEU A 49 -11.22 2.53 -0.68
CA LEU A 49 -12.68 2.43 -0.88
C LEU A 49 -13.44 2.36 0.45
N GLN A 50 -12.91 1.62 1.44
CA GLN A 50 -13.48 1.56 2.78
C GLN A 50 -13.46 2.93 3.47
N ILE A 51 -12.37 3.70 3.36
CA ILE A 51 -12.32 5.07 3.88
C ILE A 51 -13.36 5.96 3.18
N GLN A 52 -13.48 5.85 1.87
CA GLN A 52 -14.50 6.59 1.11
C GLN A 52 -15.91 6.28 1.62
N ASP A 53 -16.22 5.00 1.83
CA ASP A 53 -17.54 4.55 2.30
C ASP A 53 -17.81 4.93 3.76
N PHE A 54 -16.84 4.75 4.66
CA PHE A 54 -17.02 4.99 6.10
C PHE A 54 -16.84 6.43 6.54
N VAL A 55 -16.14 7.27 5.77
CA VAL A 55 -15.89 8.66 6.16
C VAL A 55 -16.55 9.60 5.16
N ALA A 56 -16.14 9.58 3.89
CA ALA A 56 -16.58 10.59 2.93
C ALA A 56 -18.08 10.52 2.64
N ARG A 57 -18.63 9.32 2.44
CA ARG A 57 -20.09 9.14 2.22
C ARG A 57 -20.92 9.34 3.48
N GLU A 58 -20.37 9.06 4.67
CA GLU A 58 -21.06 9.32 5.95
C GLU A 58 -21.21 10.83 6.20
N VAL A 59 -20.18 11.62 5.86
CA VAL A 59 -20.24 13.10 5.86
C VAL A 59 -21.32 13.60 4.90
N GLU A 60 -21.29 13.13 3.65
CA GLU A 60 -22.21 13.57 2.59
C GLU A 60 -23.67 13.28 2.93
N ARG A 61 -23.96 12.09 3.49
CA ARG A 61 -25.31 11.66 3.85
C ARG A 61 -25.86 12.29 5.13
N ARG A 62 -25.11 13.19 5.78
CA ARG A 62 -25.47 13.81 7.08
C ARG A 62 -25.68 12.80 8.22
N LEU A 63 -25.25 11.54 8.05
CA LEU A 63 -25.31 10.51 9.09
C LEU A 63 -24.33 10.79 10.24
N ILE A 64 -23.38 11.70 10.02
CA ILE A 64 -22.51 12.23 11.07
C ILE A 64 -23.31 12.80 12.26
N PHE A 65 -24.48 13.40 12.05
CA PHE A 65 -25.26 13.99 13.14
C PHE A 65 -25.76 12.93 14.13
N THR A 66 -26.10 11.73 13.66
CA THR A 66 -26.46 10.61 14.55
C THR A 66 -25.26 10.06 15.31
N SER A 67 -24.08 10.04 14.68
CA SER A 67 -22.84 9.54 15.28
C SER A 67 -22.22 10.53 16.29
N LEU A 68 -22.47 11.83 16.15
CA LEU A 68 -22.02 12.90 17.05
C LEU A 68 -22.98 13.19 18.22
N THR A 69 -24.10 12.49 18.33
CA THR A 69 -25.04 12.65 19.47
C THR A 69 -24.39 12.29 20.80
N TYR A 70 -23.36 11.44 20.78
CA TYR A 70 -22.56 11.11 21.96
C TYR A 70 -21.39 12.08 22.12
N PRO A 71 -21.06 12.50 23.36
CA PRO A 71 -19.97 13.43 23.64
C PRO A 71 -18.60 12.73 23.49
N ARG A 72 -18.24 12.36 22.26
CA ARG A 72 -16.90 11.89 21.89
C ARG A 72 -16.16 12.99 21.16
N SER A 73 -14.85 13.11 21.41
CA SER A 73 -14.02 14.04 20.67
C SER A 73 -14.00 13.64 19.18
N ARG A 74 -14.10 14.64 18.31
CA ARG A 74 -14.14 14.46 16.85
C ARG A 74 -12.90 13.73 16.32
N SER A 75 -11.75 13.95 16.97
CA SER A 75 -10.49 13.28 16.64
C SER A 75 -10.50 11.77 16.94
N ILE A 76 -11.12 11.33 18.05
CA ILE A 76 -11.25 9.90 18.36
C ILE A 76 -12.12 9.18 17.32
N PHE A 77 -13.17 9.83 16.80
CA PHE A 77 -14.00 9.26 15.73
C PHE A 77 -13.17 8.95 14.49
N LEU A 78 -12.36 9.90 14.02
CA LEU A 78 -11.53 9.74 12.82
C LEU A 78 -10.44 8.68 13.03
N LEU A 79 -9.74 8.72 14.16
CA LEU A 79 -8.68 7.75 14.48
C LEU A 79 -9.24 6.33 14.61
N ALA A 80 -10.43 6.15 15.19
CA ALA A 80 -11.07 4.84 15.29
C ALA A 80 -11.46 4.29 13.91
N ARG A 81 -11.98 5.12 13.00
CA ARG A 81 -12.28 4.72 11.62
C ARG A 81 -11.02 4.32 10.85
N TYR A 82 -9.97 5.13 10.96
CA TYR A 82 -8.67 4.81 10.39
C TYR A 82 -8.14 3.47 10.92
N ALA A 83 -8.13 3.27 12.23
CA ALA A 83 -7.62 2.05 12.85
C ALA A 83 -8.43 0.81 12.44
N ALA A 84 -9.76 0.93 12.36
CA ALA A 84 -10.63 -0.15 11.90
C ALA A 84 -10.35 -0.54 10.44
N VAL A 85 -10.21 0.43 9.53
CA VAL A 85 -9.91 0.15 8.12
C VAL A 85 -8.49 -0.39 7.95
N LEU A 86 -7.51 0.13 8.69
CA LEU A 86 -6.15 -0.39 8.70
C LEU A 86 -6.12 -1.85 9.15
N PHE A 87 -6.80 -2.18 10.25
CA PHE A 87 -6.91 -3.54 10.76
C PHE A 87 -7.55 -4.48 9.73
N LEU A 88 -8.69 -4.10 9.15
CA LEU A 88 -9.36 -4.89 8.12
C LEU A 88 -8.48 -5.10 6.88
N THR A 89 -7.76 -4.06 6.47
CA THR A 89 -6.84 -4.12 5.32
C THR A 89 -5.66 -5.03 5.62
N ALA A 90 -5.06 -4.94 6.82
CA ALA A 90 -3.97 -5.80 7.25
C ALA A 90 -4.39 -7.28 7.30
N VAL A 91 -5.55 -7.59 7.89
CA VAL A 91 -6.11 -8.95 7.91
C VAL A 91 -6.35 -9.47 6.49
N THR A 92 -6.94 -8.65 5.62
CA THR A 92 -7.17 -9.01 4.21
C THR A 92 -5.85 -9.30 3.50
N MET A 93 -4.81 -8.48 3.73
CA MET A 93 -3.49 -8.66 3.13
C MET A 93 -2.82 -9.96 3.59
N ILE A 94 -2.94 -10.30 4.88
CA ILE A 94 -2.43 -11.55 5.45
C ILE A 94 -3.15 -12.75 4.82
N ILE A 95 -4.48 -12.71 4.72
CA ILE A 95 -5.28 -13.78 4.11
C ILE A 95 -4.87 -13.98 2.64
N PHE A 96 -4.77 -12.91 1.86
CA PHE A 96 -4.35 -12.98 0.46
C PHE A 96 -2.95 -13.57 0.31
N THR A 97 -2.00 -13.12 1.15
CA THR A 97 -0.63 -13.64 1.14
C THR A 97 -0.60 -15.13 1.50
N ALA A 98 -1.36 -15.55 2.53
CA ALA A 98 -1.42 -16.95 2.96
C ALA A 98 -2.00 -17.84 1.86
N VAL A 99 -3.08 -17.41 1.20
CA VAL A 99 -3.70 -18.12 0.07
C VAL A 99 -2.74 -18.20 -1.12
N LEU A 100 -2.01 -17.13 -1.43
CA LEU A 100 -0.97 -17.13 -2.46
C LEU A 100 0.15 -18.11 -2.12
N ALA A 101 0.61 -18.14 -0.87
CA ALA A 101 1.66 -19.06 -0.42
C ALA A 101 1.23 -20.54 -0.57
N ILE A 102 -0.04 -20.85 -0.25
CA ILE A 102 -0.60 -22.20 -0.45
C ILE A 102 -0.60 -22.57 -1.93
N LEU A 103 -1.03 -21.67 -2.82
CA LEU A 103 -1.00 -21.90 -4.27
C LEU A 103 0.43 -22.14 -4.79
N VAL A 104 1.38 -21.27 -4.42
CA VAL A 104 2.77 -21.40 -4.91
C VAL A 104 3.43 -22.67 -4.39
N LYS A 105 3.09 -23.10 -3.16
CA LYS A 105 3.55 -24.36 -2.58
C LYS A 105 2.97 -25.57 -3.33
N SER A 106 1.69 -25.56 -3.69
CA SER A 106 1.08 -26.68 -4.43
C SER A 106 1.62 -26.82 -5.86
N LEU A 107 2.02 -25.71 -6.49
CA LEU A 107 2.64 -25.67 -7.81
C LEU A 107 4.12 -26.09 -7.84
N GLY A 108 4.78 -26.18 -6.67
CA GLY A 108 6.20 -26.47 -6.56
C GLY A 108 6.63 -27.91 -6.78
N GLY A 109 5.67 -28.85 -6.80
CA GLY A 109 5.97 -30.27 -7.02
C GLY A 109 6.36 -30.60 -8.47
N THR A 110 6.08 -29.71 -9.42
CA THR A 110 6.13 -30.03 -10.86
C THR A 110 7.46 -29.66 -11.54
N TYR A 111 8.23 -28.70 -11.00
CA TYR A 111 9.48 -28.24 -11.60
C TYR A 111 10.50 -27.80 -10.55
N GLN A 112 11.71 -28.39 -10.58
CA GLN A 112 12.81 -27.99 -9.71
C GLN A 112 13.56 -26.80 -10.31
N GLN A 113 13.39 -25.62 -9.70
CA GLN A 113 14.06 -24.39 -10.06
C GLN A 113 15.36 -24.20 -9.25
N GLY A 114 16.38 -23.61 -9.87
CA GLY A 114 17.72 -23.45 -9.27
C GLY A 114 17.81 -22.48 -8.09
N THR A 115 16.87 -21.54 -7.98
CA THR A 115 16.71 -20.65 -6.82
C THR A 115 15.30 -20.87 -6.24
N PRO A 116 15.17 -21.50 -5.07
CA PRO A 116 13.86 -21.75 -4.48
C PRO A 116 13.24 -20.44 -3.96
N VAL A 117 11.91 -20.38 -3.98
CA VAL A 117 11.15 -19.28 -3.37
C VAL A 117 11.03 -19.49 -1.85
N ASN A 118 11.18 -18.42 -1.08
CA ASN A 118 11.04 -18.48 0.38
C ASN A 118 9.62 -18.07 0.79
N LEU A 119 8.78 -19.07 1.03
CA LEU A 119 7.39 -18.90 1.49
C LEU A 119 7.27 -18.69 3.02
N GLY A 120 8.38 -18.70 3.75
CA GLY A 120 8.44 -18.59 5.20
C GLY A 120 8.61 -17.14 5.68
N GLY A 121 9.65 -16.90 6.48
CA GLY A 121 9.87 -15.61 7.15
C GLY A 121 10.08 -14.42 6.21
N GLN A 122 10.65 -14.64 5.02
CA GLN A 122 10.88 -13.56 4.05
C GLN A 122 9.57 -13.08 3.40
N LEU A 123 8.63 -13.99 3.13
CA LEU A 123 7.30 -13.62 2.68
C LEU A 123 6.54 -12.85 3.77
N ALA A 124 6.62 -13.32 5.02
CA ALA A 124 5.99 -12.65 6.16
C ALA A 124 6.54 -11.22 6.38
N THR A 125 7.86 -11.02 6.29
CA THR A 125 8.47 -9.68 6.37
C THR A 125 8.03 -8.79 5.20
N SER A 126 8.04 -9.30 3.97
CA SER A 126 7.52 -8.56 2.81
C SER A 126 6.06 -8.13 2.99
N THR A 127 5.20 -8.99 3.56
CA THR A 127 3.82 -8.66 3.88
C THR A 127 3.73 -7.59 4.96
N LEU A 128 4.55 -7.66 6.00
CA LEU A 128 4.58 -6.66 7.07
C LEU A 128 4.92 -5.25 6.55
N PHE A 129 5.95 -5.12 5.70
CA PHE A 129 6.30 -3.83 5.10
C PHE A 129 5.26 -3.36 4.08
N SER A 130 4.57 -4.29 3.40
CA SER A 130 3.44 -3.94 2.54
C SER A 130 2.23 -3.43 3.32
N ILE A 131 2.02 -3.88 4.57
CA ILE A 131 1.04 -3.30 5.49
C ILE A 131 1.47 -1.88 5.89
N GLY A 132 2.77 -1.65 6.13
CA GLY A 132 3.31 -0.31 6.37
C GLY A 132 3.09 0.66 5.21
N ASP A 133 3.20 0.19 3.97
CA ASP A 133 2.83 0.96 2.78
C ASP A 133 1.32 1.27 2.77
N ALA A 134 0.47 0.27 2.99
CA ALA A 134 -0.98 0.44 3.03
C ALA A 134 -1.42 1.42 4.14
N MET A 135 -0.73 1.41 5.28
CA MET A 135 -0.94 2.32 6.40
C MET A 135 -0.83 3.80 5.97
N VAL A 136 0.22 4.16 5.25
CA VAL A 136 0.43 5.52 4.75
C VAL A 136 -0.64 5.91 3.74
N VAL A 137 -0.98 4.99 2.82
CA VAL A 137 -2.02 5.22 1.81
C VAL A 137 -3.39 5.45 2.45
N ILE A 138 -3.75 4.65 3.47
CA ILE A 138 -5.01 4.80 4.21
C ILE A 138 -5.01 6.08 5.05
N ALA A 139 -3.87 6.47 5.65
CA ALA A 139 -3.74 7.72 6.38
C ALA A 139 -3.96 8.93 5.45
N PHE A 140 -3.37 8.88 4.25
CA PHE A 140 -3.57 9.89 3.22
C PHE A 140 -5.04 9.96 2.75
N ALA A 141 -5.66 8.81 2.49
CA ALA A 141 -7.08 8.75 2.13
C ALA A 141 -7.98 9.31 3.24
N THR A 142 -7.62 9.07 4.51
CA THR A 142 -8.36 9.58 5.68
C THR A 142 -8.23 11.09 5.77
N PHE A 143 -7.02 11.64 5.61
CA PHE A 143 -6.79 13.08 5.52
C PHE A 143 -7.61 13.71 4.39
N LEU A 144 -7.57 13.11 3.19
CA LEU A 144 -8.35 13.57 2.05
C LEU A 144 -9.86 13.48 2.28
N ALA A 145 -10.36 12.46 2.97
CA ALA A 145 -11.78 12.34 3.28
C ALA A 145 -12.29 13.50 4.17
N VAL A 146 -11.41 14.11 4.97
CA VAL A 146 -11.73 15.30 5.76
C VAL A 146 -11.67 16.57 4.92
N VAL A 147 -10.70 16.67 4.00
CA VAL A 147 -10.45 17.88 3.21
C VAL A 147 -11.37 17.99 2.00
N ALA A 148 -11.61 16.87 1.32
CA ALA A 148 -12.41 16.82 0.11
C ALA A 148 -13.91 16.93 0.42
N THR A 149 -14.61 17.64 -0.46
CA THR A 149 -16.08 17.76 -0.44
C THR A 149 -16.77 16.66 -1.24
N VAL A 150 -16.06 16.06 -2.20
CA VAL A 150 -16.59 15.03 -3.11
C VAL A 150 -15.95 13.67 -2.81
N PRO A 151 -16.72 12.62 -2.46
CA PRO A 151 -16.15 11.32 -2.11
C PRO A 151 -15.30 10.68 -3.20
N ASN A 152 -15.68 10.84 -4.48
CA ASN A 152 -14.93 10.26 -5.60
C ASN A 152 -13.53 10.88 -5.76
N LEU A 153 -13.33 12.13 -5.33
CA LEU A 153 -12.00 12.75 -5.33
C LEU A 153 -11.05 12.07 -4.34
N VAL A 154 -11.56 11.63 -3.18
CA VAL A 154 -10.76 10.90 -2.19
C VAL A 154 -10.15 9.66 -2.84
N PHE A 155 -10.95 8.88 -3.56
CA PHE A 155 -10.51 7.68 -4.24
C PHE A 155 -9.47 7.97 -5.34
N LEU A 156 -9.82 8.86 -6.28
CA LEU A 156 -8.95 9.19 -7.42
C LEU A 156 -7.59 9.74 -6.97
N VAL A 157 -7.58 10.69 -6.04
CA VAL A 157 -6.34 11.33 -5.58
C VAL A 157 -5.52 10.36 -4.72
N SER A 158 -6.15 9.49 -3.92
CA SER A 158 -5.42 8.48 -3.14
C SER A 158 -4.77 7.42 -4.03
N ILE A 159 -5.40 7.02 -5.13
CA ILE A 159 -4.78 6.14 -6.12
C ILE A 159 -3.60 6.84 -6.79
N GLY A 160 -3.79 8.09 -7.23
CA GLY A 160 -2.71 8.88 -7.82
C GLY A 160 -1.51 9.00 -6.87
N PHE A 161 -1.76 9.31 -5.60
CA PHE A 161 -0.74 9.33 -4.55
C PHE A 161 -0.03 7.97 -4.41
N MET A 162 -0.78 6.87 -4.33
CA MET A 162 -0.19 5.53 -4.23
C MET A 162 0.74 5.22 -5.41
N VAL A 163 0.35 5.59 -6.63
CA VAL A 163 1.18 5.37 -7.83
C VAL A 163 2.46 6.21 -7.77
N VAL A 164 2.35 7.51 -7.45
CA VAL A 164 3.50 8.43 -7.39
C VAL A 164 4.46 8.05 -6.26
N ALA A 165 3.94 7.76 -5.07
CA ALA A 165 4.72 7.41 -3.89
C ALA A 165 5.52 6.11 -4.06
N ARG A 166 4.99 5.15 -4.85
CA ARG A 166 5.68 3.88 -5.15
C ARG A 166 6.63 3.97 -6.32
N SER A 167 6.39 4.86 -7.30
CA SER A 167 7.25 5.03 -8.47
C SER A 167 8.50 5.86 -8.17
N LEU A 168 8.47 6.66 -7.09
CA LEU A 168 9.54 7.60 -6.74
C LEU A 168 10.93 6.96 -6.71
N SER A 169 11.11 5.83 -6.01
CA SER A 169 12.39 5.12 -5.94
C SER A 169 12.93 4.71 -7.32
N GLY A 170 12.06 4.20 -8.19
CA GLY A 170 12.43 3.75 -9.53
C GLY A 170 12.81 4.91 -10.46
N VAL A 171 12.03 5.99 -10.42
CA VAL A 171 12.30 7.21 -11.19
C VAL A 171 13.66 7.80 -10.79
N ILE A 172 13.92 7.89 -9.49
CA ILE A 172 15.19 8.40 -8.97
C ILE A 172 16.36 7.52 -9.42
N GLN A 173 16.25 6.19 -9.31
CA GLN A 173 17.32 5.27 -9.73
C GLN A 173 17.64 5.39 -11.22
N LEU A 174 16.62 5.46 -12.09
CA LEU A 174 16.83 5.63 -13.52
C LEU A 174 17.52 6.96 -13.85
N LEU A 175 17.14 8.02 -13.16
CA LEU A 175 17.72 9.34 -13.41
C LEU A 175 19.18 9.46 -12.95
N TYR A 176 19.56 8.74 -11.90
CA TYR A 176 20.96 8.66 -11.47
C TYR A 176 21.81 7.76 -12.38
N ALA A 177 21.19 6.75 -13.00
CA ALA A 177 21.87 5.84 -13.92
C ALA A 177 22.16 6.51 -15.28
N ASP A 178 21.20 7.26 -15.83
CA ASP A 178 21.33 7.92 -17.14
C ASP A 178 21.45 9.45 -17.02
N ASN A 179 22.67 9.92 -16.73
CA ASN A 179 22.98 11.34 -16.58
C ASN A 179 22.94 12.15 -17.90
N THR A 180 22.75 11.51 -19.04
CA THR A 180 22.76 12.13 -20.38
C THR A 180 21.38 12.52 -20.90
N LEU A 181 20.29 12.12 -20.21
CA LEU A 181 18.92 12.34 -20.68
C LEU A 181 18.37 13.76 -20.38
N VAL A 182 19.03 14.54 -19.52
CA VAL A 182 18.53 15.86 -19.08
C VAL A 182 19.63 16.92 -19.22
N THR A 183 19.40 17.89 -20.10
CA THR A 183 20.30 19.03 -20.40
C THR A 183 20.49 20.02 -19.25
N ALA A 184 19.67 19.93 -18.19
CA ALA A 184 19.75 20.75 -16.96
C ALA A 184 19.73 19.88 -15.69
N ALA A 185 20.60 18.87 -15.63
CA ALA A 185 20.63 17.85 -14.58
C ALA A 185 20.71 18.41 -13.14
N GLU A 186 21.42 19.53 -12.91
CA GLU A 186 21.58 20.11 -11.57
C GLU A 186 20.28 20.73 -11.02
N HIS A 187 19.55 21.51 -11.83
CA HIS A 187 18.28 22.09 -11.42
C HIS A 187 17.19 21.02 -11.24
N TYR A 188 17.24 19.97 -12.07
CA TYR A 188 16.32 18.84 -11.97
C TYR A 188 16.58 18.00 -10.70
N ARG A 189 17.85 17.80 -10.33
CA ARG A 189 18.26 17.14 -9.08
C ARG A 189 17.81 17.93 -7.85
N ALA A 190 17.98 19.24 -7.84
CA ALA A 190 17.50 20.08 -6.74
C ALA A 190 15.98 19.96 -6.53
N GLY A 191 15.19 19.98 -7.61
CA GLY A 191 13.74 19.75 -7.54
C GLY A 191 13.35 18.36 -7.02
N LEU A 192 14.12 17.33 -7.38
CA LEU A 192 13.90 15.95 -6.93
C LEU A 192 14.23 15.73 -5.46
N GLU A 193 15.23 16.42 -4.92
CA GLU A 193 15.53 16.38 -3.50
C GLU A 193 14.37 16.94 -2.68
N TRP A 194 13.77 18.06 -3.11
CA TRP A 194 12.56 18.59 -2.50
C TRP A 194 11.38 17.62 -2.59
N LEU A 195 11.19 16.99 -3.76
CA LEU A 195 10.12 16.01 -3.96
C LEU A 195 10.28 14.80 -3.03
N ARG A 196 11.52 14.37 -2.75
CA ARG A 196 11.82 13.26 -1.83
C ARG A 196 11.44 13.54 -0.38
N TYR A 197 11.41 14.81 0.03
CA TYR A 197 10.92 15.21 1.35
C TYR A 197 9.41 15.41 1.41
N LEU A 198 8.75 15.66 0.27
CA LEU A 198 7.32 15.94 0.22
C LEU A 198 6.48 14.68 -0.02
N VAL A 199 6.99 13.77 -0.85
CA VAL A 199 6.32 12.51 -1.18
C VAL A 199 7.02 11.36 -0.45
N PRO A 200 6.27 10.53 0.30
CA PRO A 200 6.85 9.35 0.91
C PRO A 200 7.33 8.36 -0.16
N ASP A 201 8.61 7.98 -0.15
CA ASP A 201 9.12 6.88 -0.96
C ASP A 201 8.63 5.52 -0.42
N LEU A 202 7.43 5.11 -0.83
CA LEU A 202 6.85 3.81 -0.50
C LEU A 202 7.47 2.67 -1.32
N GLY A 203 8.23 2.99 -2.38
CA GLY A 203 8.97 2.01 -3.15
C GLY A 203 10.01 1.26 -2.31
N MET A 204 10.60 1.93 -1.32
CA MET A 204 11.56 1.32 -0.39
C MET A 204 10.97 0.18 0.45
N LEU A 205 9.66 0.17 0.68
CA LEU A 205 8.96 -0.86 1.46
C LEU A 205 8.70 -2.14 0.64
N ASP A 206 9.07 -2.16 -0.65
CA ASP A 206 8.96 -3.35 -1.50
C ASP A 206 10.10 -4.34 -1.26
N LEU A 207 9.95 -5.18 -0.24
CA LEU A 207 10.94 -6.20 0.12
C LEU A 207 10.67 -7.57 -0.53
N ARG A 208 9.84 -7.65 -1.57
CA ARG A 208 9.48 -8.93 -2.21
C ARG A 208 10.68 -9.68 -2.77
N ARG A 209 11.75 -8.95 -3.14
CA ARG A 209 12.96 -9.54 -3.73
C ARG A 209 13.62 -10.53 -2.77
N ALA A 210 13.53 -10.29 -1.47
CA ALA A 210 13.96 -11.26 -0.47
C ALA A 210 13.18 -12.57 -0.65
N ALA A 211 11.85 -12.52 -0.59
CA ALA A 211 10.98 -13.70 -0.72
C ALA A 211 11.10 -14.45 -2.05
N LEU A 212 11.39 -13.75 -3.15
CA LEU A 212 11.50 -14.33 -4.50
C LEU A 212 12.80 -15.10 -4.71
N TYR A 213 13.91 -14.65 -4.13
CA TYR A 213 15.25 -15.18 -4.43
C TYR A 213 15.94 -15.85 -3.24
N ASP A 214 15.25 -15.97 -2.09
CA ASP A 214 15.77 -16.52 -0.83
C ASP A 214 17.05 -15.82 -0.33
N GLN A 215 17.21 -14.55 -0.67
CA GLN A 215 18.38 -13.76 -0.30
C GLN A 215 18.02 -12.82 0.86
N ALA A 216 18.19 -13.33 2.09
CA ALA A 216 18.02 -12.55 3.31
C ALA A 216 18.94 -11.30 3.36
N GLY A 217 20.06 -11.33 2.63
CA GLY A 217 20.99 -10.19 2.49
C GLY A 217 20.48 -9.04 1.61
N LEU A 218 19.28 -9.15 1.01
CA LEU A 218 18.66 -8.07 0.26
C LEU A 218 17.85 -7.10 1.13
N LEU A 219 17.73 -7.37 2.43
CA LEU A 219 17.12 -6.42 3.38
C LEU A 219 18.05 -5.21 3.53
N PRO A 220 17.54 -3.97 3.36
CA PRO A 220 18.36 -2.78 3.55
C PRO A 220 18.88 -2.69 4.98
N ASP A 221 20.19 -2.51 5.13
CA ASP A 221 20.84 -2.22 6.42
C ASP A 221 21.30 -0.75 6.39
N PRO A 222 20.79 0.14 7.28
CA PRO A 222 19.96 -0.13 8.45
C PRO A 222 18.45 -0.20 8.17
N LEU A 223 17.73 -0.97 9.02
CA LEU A 223 16.27 -1.19 8.93
C LEU A 223 15.41 -0.04 9.47
N TRP A 224 15.96 0.86 10.28
CA TRP A 224 15.19 1.91 10.95
C TRP A 224 14.43 2.86 9.99
N PRO A 225 14.96 3.26 8.81
CA PRO A 225 14.26 4.16 7.91
C PRO A 225 12.97 3.54 7.37
N LEU A 226 12.95 2.21 7.16
CA LEU A 226 11.79 1.47 6.66
C LEU A 226 10.61 1.47 7.65
N ILE A 227 10.86 1.70 8.94
CA ILE A 227 9.82 1.75 9.98
C ILE A 227 9.51 3.21 10.34
N GLY A 228 10.55 4.02 10.56
CA GLY A 228 10.39 5.41 10.99
C GLY A 228 9.68 6.28 9.97
N MET A 229 10.00 6.10 8.68
CA MET A 229 9.41 6.89 7.60
C MET A 229 7.89 6.69 7.47
N PRO A 230 7.35 5.46 7.30
CA PRO A 230 5.90 5.30 7.14
C PRO A 230 5.13 5.70 8.39
N LEU A 231 5.68 5.47 9.59
CA LEU A 231 5.07 5.94 10.84
C LEU A 231 5.01 7.47 10.92
N ALA A 232 6.11 8.16 10.60
CA ALA A 232 6.17 9.61 10.63
C ALA A 232 5.14 10.24 9.67
N TYR A 233 5.07 9.73 8.43
CA TYR A 233 4.09 10.21 7.45
C TYR A 233 2.65 9.91 7.87
N ALA A 234 2.36 8.70 8.37
CA ALA A 234 1.02 8.36 8.85
C ALA A 234 0.59 9.26 10.01
N VAL A 235 1.46 9.48 11.01
CA VAL A 235 1.17 10.37 12.15
C VAL A 235 0.96 11.80 11.68
N LEU A 236 1.81 12.32 10.79
CA LEU A 236 1.69 13.68 10.26
C LEU A 236 0.36 13.88 9.51
N LEU A 237 -0.01 12.95 8.62
CA LEU A 237 -1.26 13.01 7.86
C LEU A 237 -2.49 12.92 8.77
N LEU A 238 -2.46 12.04 9.76
CA LEU A 238 -3.55 11.90 10.73
C LEU A 238 -3.66 13.13 11.63
N ALA A 239 -2.55 13.70 12.10
CA ALA A 239 -2.55 14.92 12.89
C ALA A 239 -3.16 16.10 12.12
N LEU A 240 -2.77 16.28 10.85
CA LEU A 240 -3.37 17.27 9.95
C LEU A 240 -4.87 17.00 9.71
N GLY A 241 -5.24 15.73 9.54
CA GLY A 241 -6.63 15.30 9.39
C GLY A 241 -7.49 15.64 10.61
N CYS A 242 -7.03 15.28 11.82
CA CYS A 242 -7.67 15.60 13.08
C CYS A 242 -7.83 17.12 13.27
N TRP A 243 -6.75 17.88 13.06
CA TRP A 243 -6.76 19.34 13.18
C TRP A 243 -7.79 19.99 12.25
N LYS A 244 -7.87 19.52 10.99
CA LYS A 244 -8.84 20.03 10.03
C LYS A 244 -10.27 19.61 10.38
N PHE A 245 -10.46 18.39 10.87
CA PHE A 245 -11.77 17.84 11.22
C PHE A 245 -12.40 18.54 12.43
N GLU A 246 -11.58 18.90 13.43
CA GLU A 246 -12.04 19.65 14.60
C GLU A 246 -12.58 21.04 14.22
N ARG A 247 -11.92 21.71 13.27
CA ARG A 247 -12.30 23.06 12.80
C ARG A 247 -13.44 23.07 11.78
N ARG A 248 -13.90 21.90 11.31
CA ARG A 248 -14.95 21.82 10.29
C ARG A 248 -16.30 22.19 10.92
N GLN A 249 -16.93 23.22 10.36
CA GLN A 249 -18.29 23.61 10.69
C GLN A 249 -19.24 22.73 9.85
N PHE A 250 -20.06 21.94 10.53
CA PHE A 250 -21.16 21.18 9.91
C PHE A 250 -22.42 22.04 10.06
N SER A 251 -22.55 23.07 9.21
CA SER A 251 -23.76 23.90 9.12
C SER A 251 -24.71 23.37 8.05
#